data_AF-A0A1Q7T8P8-F1
#
_entry.id   AF-A0A1Q7T8P8-F1
#
_cell.length_a   1.000
_cell.length_b   1.000
_cell.length_c   1.000
_cell.angle_alpha   90.00
_cell.angle_beta   90.00
_cell.angle_gamma   90.00
#
_symmetry.space_group_name_H-M   'P 1'
#
loop_
_entity.id
_entity.type
_entity.pdbx_description
1 polymer ?
#
loop_
_entity_poly.entity_id
_entity_poly.type
_entity_poly.pdbx_seq_one_letter_code
_entity_poly.pdbx_strand_id
1 'polypeptide(L)'
;MPFTHSLVAALLWSLGAYAAWRSIRAFGASHRAALLVAAAVFSHWVLDVIVHRPDLPVYDDTLKLGLGLWNYRAPAFLLEVAVLFGGMLLYLRSTAASTPLGRYGMPVFGVIMLLVQAAVFFGPPPPSAGAAALTALLLYCLFAGVAGWLDRQRS
;
A
#
# COMPACT_ATOMS: atom_id res chain seq x y z
N MET A 1 -11.85 -1.56 15.19
CA MET A 1 -11.03 -1.14 16.35
C MET A 1 -10.89 0.37 16.28
N PRO A 2 -11.35 1.14 17.28
CA PRO A 2 -11.61 2.58 17.14
C PRO A 2 -10.36 3.41 16.82
N PHE A 3 -9.17 2.94 17.22
CA PHE A 3 -7.94 3.73 17.06
C PHE A 3 -7.14 3.37 15.82
N THR A 4 -7.12 2.10 15.38
CA THR A 4 -6.12 1.67 14.38
C THR A 4 -6.36 2.22 12.98
N HIS A 5 -7.59 2.60 12.62
CA HIS A 5 -7.97 3.17 11.31
C HIS A 5 -8.56 4.58 11.43
N SER A 6 -8.34 5.26 12.56
CA SER A 6 -8.88 6.61 12.75
C SER A 6 -8.11 7.66 11.93
N LEU A 7 -8.75 8.77 11.55
CA LEU A 7 -8.06 9.92 10.94
C LEU A 7 -6.91 10.41 11.84
N VAL A 8 -7.17 10.47 13.16
CA VAL A 8 -6.16 10.88 14.15
C VAL A 8 -4.97 9.93 14.14
N ALA A 9 -5.20 8.61 14.14
CA ALA A 9 -4.11 7.65 14.08
C ALA A 9 -3.35 7.72 12.75
N ALA A 10 -4.03 7.94 11.62
CA ALA A 10 -3.39 8.12 10.32
C ALA A 10 -2.45 9.35 10.31
N LEU A 11 -2.87 10.46 10.94
CA LEU A 11 -2.01 11.65 11.13
C LEU A 11 -0.81 11.34 12.02
N LEU A 12 -1.00 10.62 13.13
CA LEU A 12 0.08 10.24 14.03
C LEU A 12 1.09 9.30 13.35
N TRP A 13 0.62 8.32 12.57
CA TRP A 13 1.48 7.43 11.78
C TRP A 13 2.22 8.17 10.67
N SER A 14 1.58 9.14 10.01
CA SER A 14 2.22 10.01 9.02
C SER A 14 3.35 10.83 9.65
N LEU A 15 3.10 11.45 10.81
CA LEU A 15 4.12 12.17 11.57
C LEU A 15 5.24 11.23 12.07
N GLY A 16 4.86 10.04 12.54
CA GLY A 16 5.81 9.00 12.94
C GLY A 16 6.72 8.57 11.79
N ALA A 17 6.17 8.38 10.59
CA ALA A 17 6.93 8.03 9.39
C ALA A 17 7.90 9.17 8.98
N TYR A 18 7.44 10.42 9.05
CA TYR A 18 8.29 11.59 8.85
C TYR A 18 9.47 11.60 9.85
N ALA A 19 9.18 11.45 11.14
CA ALA A 19 10.19 11.46 12.20
C ALA A 19 11.17 10.29 12.05
N ALA A 20 10.65 9.09 11.78
CA ALA A 20 11.46 7.90 11.54
C ALA A 20 12.43 8.11 10.38
N TRP A 21 11.96 8.62 9.24
CA TRP A 21 12.83 8.97 8.11
C TRP A 21 13.94 9.93 8.51
N ARG A 22 13.59 11.01 9.21
CA ARG A 22 14.55 12.03 9.65
C ARG A 22 15.57 11.49 10.67
N SER A 23 15.21 10.47 11.45
CA SER A 23 16.08 9.88 12.48
C SER A 23 17.00 8.75 11.97
N ILE A 24 16.59 8.02 10.92
CA ILE A 24 17.35 6.88 10.41
C ILE A 24 18.42 7.39 9.44
N ARG A 25 19.68 7.43 9.91
CA ARG A 25 20.81 7.98 9.15
C ARG A 25 20.96 7.41 7.74
N ALA A 26 20.63 6.12 7.56
CA ALA A 26 20.73 5.44 6.27
C ALA A 26 19.79 6.00 5.19
N PHE A 27 18.70 6.68 5.56
CA PHE A 27 17.74 7.28 4.61
C PHE A 27 18.09 8.71 4.18
N GLY A 28 19.15 9.26 4.77
CA GLY A 28 19.63 10.61 4.48
C GLY A 28 18.78 11.73 5.12
N ALA A 29 19.21 12.96 4.90
CA ALA A 29 18.67 14.13 5.61
C ALA A 29 17.61 14.93 4.81
N SER A 30 17.13 14.40 3.67
CA SER A 30 16.21 15.14 2.79
C SER A 30 14.84 15.33 3.44
N HIS A 31 14.48 16.59 3.71
CA HIS A 31 13.15 16.94 4.21
C HIS A 31 12.05 16.66 3.18
N ARG A 32 12.35 16.89 1.88
CA ARG A 32 11.38 16.63 0.81
C ARG A 32 11.04 15.14 0.73
N ALA A 33 12.04 14.27 0.85
CA ALA A 33 11.82 12.82 0.87
C ALA A 33 11.00 12.38 2.10
N ALA A 34 11.33 12.91 3.29
CA ALA A 34 10.57 12.63 4.50
C ALA A 34 9.10 13.07 4.39
N LEU A 35 8.84 14.26 3.81
CA LEU A 35 7.48 14.76 3.57
C LEU A 35 6.72 13.90 2.54
N LEU A 36 7.39 13.42 1.49
CA LEU A 36 6.79 12.51 0.52
C LEU A 36 6.37 11.19 1.17
N VAL A 37 7.22 10.61 2.04
CA VAL A 37 6.87 9.40 2.79
C VAL A 37 5.70 9.64 3.74
N ALA A 38 5.70 10.76 4.46
CA ALA A 38 4.60 11.14 5.35
C ALA A 38 3.28 11.30 4.58
N ALA A 39 3.33 11.98 3.43
CA ALA A 39 2.18 12.17 2.55
C ALA A 39 1.68 10.83 1.98
N ALA A 40 2.59 9.93 1.60
CA ALA A 40 2.24 8.58 1.14
C ALA A 40 1.51 7.79 2.23
N VAL A 41 2.00 7.83 3.48
CA VAL A 41 1.34 7.17 4.62
C VAL A 41 -0.05 7.76 4.87
N PHE A 42 -0.19 9.09 4.87
CA PHE A 42 -1.48 9.74 5.09
C PHE A 42 -2.47 9.49 3.95
N SER A 43 -1.98 9.39 2.71
CA SER A 43 -2.83 9.12 1.54
C SER A 43 -3.63 7.82 1.66
N HIS A 44 -3.13 6.84 2.44
CA HIS A 44 -3.84 5.60 2.72
C HIS A 44 -5.23 5.85 3.31
N TRP A 45 -5.34 6.65 4.38
CA TRP A 45 -6.63 6.93 5.02
C TRP A 45 -7.58 7.67 4.07
N VAL A 46 -7.07 8.59 3.26
CA VAL A 46 -7.89 9.31 2.26
C VAL A 46 -8.44 8.36 1.20
N LEU A 47 -7.63 7.43 0.73
CA LEU A 47 -8.07 6.39 -0.22
C LEU A 47 -9.02 5.40 0.45
N ASP A 48 -8.81 5.10 1.73
CA ASP A 48 -9.71 4.25 2.50
C ASP A 48 -11.12 4.84 2.53
N VAL A 49 -11.27 6.16 2.70
CA VAL A 49 -12.60 6.82 2.66
C VAL A 49 -13.36 6.51 1.38
N ILE A 50 -12.68 6.33 0.25
CA ILE A 50 -13.32 5.98 -1.02
C ILE A 50 -13.79 4.52 -1.01
N VAL A 51 -12.96 3.62 -0.49
CA VAL A 51 -13.16 2.18 -0.66
C VAL A 51 -13.95 1.51 0.46
N HIS A 52 -13.68 1.90 1.69
CA HIS A 52 -14.31 1.34 2.87
C HIS A 52 -15.80 1.66 2.91
N ARG A 53 -16.55 0.76 3.55
CA ARG A 53 -17.92 1.04 4.02
C ARG A 53 -17.85 2.15 5.08
N PRO A 54 -18.98 2.71 5.55
CA PRO A 54 -19.00 3.66 6.68
C PRO A 54 -18.49 3.05 8.01
N ASP A 55 -17.23 2.65 8.06
CA ASP A 55 -16.57 1.94 9.15
C ASP A 55 -15.25 2.59 9.58
N LEU A 56 -14.81 3.68 8.91
CA LEU A 56 -13.59 4.41 9.24
C LEU A 56 -13.82 5.48 10.31
N PRO A 57 -13.31 5.31 11.53
CA PRO A 57 -13.47 6.30 12.59
C PRO A 57 -12.75 7.62 12.25
N VAL A 58 -13.25 8.75 12.75
CA VAL A 58 -12.53 10.04 12.60
C VAL A 58 -11.58 10.26 13.78
N TYR A 59 -12.11 10.38 15.00
CA TYR A 59 -11.31 10.56 16.23
C TYR A 59 -11.68 9.53 17.31
N ASP A 60 -12.97 9.18 17.36
CA ASP A 60 -13.54 8.12 18.18
C ASP A 60 -14.42 7.21 17.31
N ASP A 61 -15.15 6.28 17.92
CA ASP A 61 -16.01 5.34 17.19
C ASP A 61 -17.41 5.90 16.82
N THR A 62 -17.68 7.20 17.04
CA THR A 62 -19.02 7.78 16.86
C THR A 62 -19.27 8.26 15.44
N LEU A 63 -18.28 8.95 14.84
CA LEU A 63 -18.34 9.42 13.46
C LEU A 63 -17.50 8.51 12.57
N LYS A 64 -18.17 7.84 11.63
CA LYS A 64 -17.54 6.94 10.66
C LYS A 64 -17.76 7.42 9.24
N LEU A 65 -16.70 7.35 8.43
CA LEU A 65 -16.69 7.73 7.02
C LEU A 65 -16.48 6.49 6.14
N GLY A 66 -16.83 6.63 4.86
CA GLY A 66 -16.66 5.59 3.85
C GLY A 66 -17.71 5.70 2.74
N LEU A 67 -17.28 5.69 1.48
CA LEU A 67 -18.15 5.75 0.30
C LEU A 67 -18.55 4.35 -0.20
N GLY A 68 -17.87 3.31 0.27
CA GLY A 68 -18.29 1.92 0.11
C GLY A 68 -18.00 1.30 -1.26
N LEU A 69 -16.94 1.70 -1.97
CA LEU A 69 -16.59 1.07 -3.25
C LEU A 69 -16.40 -0.45 -3.13
N TRP A 70 -15.90 -0.96 -2.00
CA TRP A 70 -15.77 -2.39 -1.73
C TRP A 70 -17.10 -3.16 -1.67
N ASN A 71 -18.24 -2.47 -1.64
CA ASN A 71 -19.53 -3.12 -1.90
C ASN A 71 -19.65 -3.67 -3.33
N TYR A 72 -18.86 -3.13 -4.25
CA TYR A 72 -18.85 -3.48 -5.66
C TYR A 72 -17.52 -4.14 -6.02
N ARG A 73 -17.47 -5.47 -5.88
CA ARG A 73 -16.24 -6.26 -6.07
C ARG A 73 -15.51 -5.98 -7.38
N ALA A 74 -16.23 -5.97 -8.51
CA ALA A 74 -15.61 -5.77 -9.83
C ALA A 74 -15.04 -4.34 -10.00
N PRO A 75 -15.79 -3.26 -9.73
CA PRO A 75 -15.22 -1.90 -9.71
C PRO A 75 -14.03 -1.73 -8.77
N ALA A 76 -14.10 -2.28 -7.55
CA ALA A 76 -13.01 -2.22 -6.59
C ALA A 76 -11.75 -2.94 -7.11
N PHE A 77 -11.90 -4.17 -7.63
CA PHE A 77 -10.79 -4.91 -8.21
C PHE A 77 -10.17 -4.15 -9.39
N LEU A 78 -10.98 -3.62 -10.31
CA LEU A 78 -10.49 -2.82 -11.45
C LEU A 78 -9.72 -1.58 -11.01
N LEU A 79 -10.17 -0.89 -9.95
CA LEU A 79 -9.45 0.24 -9.37
C LEU A 79 -8.08 -0.20 -8.85
N GLU A 80 -8.00 -1.32 -8.12
CA GLU A 80 -6.73 -1.84 -7.60
C GLU A 80 -5.77 -2.23 -8.72
N VAL A 81 -6.27 -2.87 -9.78
CA VAL A 81 -5.47 -3.16 -10.99
C VAL A 81 -4.95 -1.86 -11.61
N ALA A 82 -5.79 -0.85 -11.76
CA ALA A 82 -5.40 0.43 -12.33
C ALA A 82 -4.32 1.13 -11.50
N VAL A 83 -4.43 1.12 -10.17
CA VAL A 83 -3.43 1.70 -9.27
C VAL A 83 -2.11 0.92 -9.32
N LEU A 84 -2.16 -0.42 -9.29
CA LEU A 84 -0.98 -1.28 -9.36
C LEU A 84 -0.19 -1.05 -10.65
N PHE A 85 -0.84 -1.20 -11.81
CA PHE A 85 -0.16 -1.07 -13.09
C PHE A 85 0.11 0.39 -13.47
N GLY A 86 -0.71 1.34 -13.02
CA GLY A 86 -0.45 2.76 -13.16
C GLY A 86 0.82 3.19 -12.41
N GLY A 87 0.94 2.80 -11.15
CA GLY A 87 2.16 3.03 -10.35
C GLY A 87 3.38 2.34 -10.95
N MET A 88 3.23 1.09 -11.40
CA MET A 88 4.29 0.37 -12.10
C MET A 88 4.73 1.06 -13.39
N LEU A 89 3.79 1.58 -14.18
CA LEU A 89 4.11 2.32 -15.41
C LEU A 89 4.91 3.59 -15.11
N LEU A 90 4.52 4.35 -14.08
CA LEU A 90 5.27 5.54 -13.64
C LEU A 90 6.69 5.17 -13.19
N TYR A 91 6.82 4.10 -12.41
CA TYR A 91 8.11 3.59 -11.96
C TYR A 91 9.01 3.14 -13.13
N LEU A 92 8.48 2.36 -14.07
CA LEU A 92 9.23 1.87 -15.24
C LEU A 92 9.63 2.98 -16.21
N ARG A 93 8.85 4.07 -16.28
CA ARG A 93 9.22 5.27 -17.05
C ARG A 93 10.29 6.12 -16.37
N SER A 94 10.42 6.00 -15.05
CA SER A 94 11.35 6.78 -14.24
C SER A 94 12.66 6.04 -13.95
N THR A 95 12.79 4.78 -14.39
CA THR A 95 13.96 3.93 -14.18
C THR A 95 14.36 3.20 -15.45
N ALA A 96 15.65 2.98 -15.66
CA ALA A 96 16.20 2.17 -16.75
C ALA A 96 16.59 0.77 -16.25
N ALA A 97 16.38 -0.25 -17.08
CA ALA A 97 16.83 -1.60 -16.75
C ALA A 97 18.34 -1.74 -17.02
N SER A 98 19.11 -2.22 -16.04
CA SER A 98 20.53 -2.55 -16.21
C SER A 98 20.76 -4.02 -16.57
N THR A 99 19.76 -4.89 -16.32
CA THR A 99 19.80 -6.33 -16.63
C THR A 99 18.49 -6.81 -17.27
N PRO A 100 18.47 -7.99 -17.94
CA PRO A 100 17.23 -8.60 -18.42
C PRO A 100 16.21 -8.85 -17.29
N LEU A 101 16.70 -9.20 -16.11
CA LEU A 101 15.87 -9.32 -14.90
C LEU A 101 15.27 -7.97 -14.51
N GLY A 102 16.04 -6.88 -14.59
CA GLY A 102 15.51 -5.53 -14.40
C GLY A 102 14.39 -5.19 -15.38
N ARG A 103 14.52 -5.62 -16.65
CA ARG A 103 13.53 -5.34 -17.72
C ARG A 103 12.20 -6.06 -17.50
N TYR A 104 12.22 -7.34 -17.16
CA TYR A 104 11.01 -8.18 -17.11
C TYR A 104 10.55 -8.52 -15.69
N GLY A 105 11.42 -8.44 -14.69
CA GLY A 105 11.13 -8.85 -13.32
C GLY A 105 10.01 -8.05 -12.69
N MET A 106 10.00 -6.73 -12.86
CA MET A 106 8.92 -5.87 -12.34
C MET A 106 7.55 -6.17 -12.98
N PRO A 107 7.40 -6.23 -14.32
CA PRO A 107 6.16 -6.68 -14.94
C PRO A 107 5.68 -8.07 -14.48
N VAL A 108 6.59 -9.06 -14.43
CA VAL A 108 6.25 -10.42 -13.97
C VAL A 108 5.78 -10.39 -12.51
N PHE A 109 6.47 -9.64 -11.65
CA PHE A 109 6.08 -9.46 -10.26
C PHE A 109 4.71 -8.79 -10.12
N GLY A 110 4.41 -7.79 -10.96
CA GLY A 110 3.07 -7.17 -11.03
C GLY A 110 1.96 -8.16 -11.39
N VAL A 111 2.21 -9.05 -12.35
CA VAL A 111 1.26 -10.12 -12.70
C VAL A 111 1.06 -11.09 -11.53
N ILE A 112 2.13 -11.46 -10.82
CA ILE A 112 2.02 -12.30 -9.61
C ILE A 112 1.18 -11.61 -8.54
N MET A 113 1.43 -10.33 -8.27
CA MET A 113 0.63 -9.54 -7.32
C MET A 113 -0.84 -9.46 -7.75
N LEU A 114 -1.12 -9.29 -9.04
CA LEU A 114 -2.48 -9.31 -9.57
C LEU A 114 -3.18 -10.66 -9.32
N LEU A 115 -2.48 -11.78 -9.53
CA LEU A 115 -3.03 -13.11 -9.29
C LEU A 115 -3.32 -13.34 -7.80
N VAL A 116 -2.42 -12.90 -6.92
CA VAL A 116 -2.65 -12.92 -5.46
C VAL A 116 -3.85 -12.04 -5.10
N GLN A 117 -3.95 -10.84 -5.67
CA GLN A 117 -5.09 -9.94 -5.42
C GLN A 117 -6.41 -10.55 -5.87
N ALA A 118 -6.44 -11.19 -7.05
CA ALA A 118 -7.62 -11.90 -7.54
C ALA A 118 -8.02 -13.03 -6.59
N ALA A 119 -7.06 -13.79 -6.07
CA ALA A 119 -7.32 -14.82 -5.07
C ALA A 119 -7.88 -14.24 -3.76
N VAL A 120 -7.38 -13.08 -3.31
CA VAL A 120 -7.90 -12.39 -2.12
C VAL A 120 -9.33 -11.87 -2.33
N PHE A 121 -9.64 -11.32 -3.52
CA PHE A 121 -10.94 -10.74 -3.83
C PHE A 121 -12.05 -11.77 -4.08
N PHE A 122 -11.72 -12.86 -4.76
CA PHE A 122 -12.69 -13.85 -5.25
C PHE A 122 -12.58 -15.21 -4.55
N GLY A 123 -11.53 -15.43 -3.75
CA GLY A 123 -11.35 -16.64 -2.97
C GLY A 123 -12.16 -16.67 -1.67
N PRO A 124 -12.07 -17.77 -0.92
CA PRO A 124 -12.72 -17.88 0.38
C PRO A 124 -12.11 -16.89 1.38
N PRO A 125 -12.91 -16.36 2.33
CA PRO A 125 -12.39 -15.47 3.36
C PRO A 125 -11.40 -16.22 4.27
N PRO A 126 -10.44 -15.49 4.88
CA PRO A 126 -9.50 -16.08 5.83
C PRO A 126 -10.24 -16.69 7.02
N PRO A 127 -9.73 -17.78 7.62
CA PRO A 127 -10.44 -18.53 8.66
C PRO A 127 -10.56 -17.76 10.00
N SER A 128 -9.75 -16.71 10.19
CA SER A 128 -9.83 -15.82 11.35
C SER A 128 -9.17 -14.47 11.06
N ALA A 129 -9.49 -13.46 11.88
CA ALA A 129 -8.84 -12.14 11.82
C ALA A 129 -7.33 -12.22 12.09
N GLY A 130 -6.90 -13.09 13.00
CA GLY A 130 -5.47 -13.31 13.28
C GLY A 130 -4.73 -13.93 12.09
N ALA A 131 -5.36 -14.89 11.41
CA ALA A 131 -4.81 -15.45 10.18
C ALA A 131 -4.68 -14.38 9.08
N ALA A 132 -5.73 -13.56 8.89
CA ALA A 132 -5.71 -12.46 7.94
C ALA A 132 -4.57 -11.48 8.19
N ALA A 133 -4.40 -11.05 9.45
CA ALA A 133 -3.35 -10.12 9.85
C ALA A 133 -1.93 -10.69 9.63
N LEU A 134 -1.70 -11.95 10.01
CA LEU A 134 -0.41 -12.61 9.80
C LEU A 134 -0.09 -12.78 8.31
N THR A 135 -1.06 -13.25 7.52
CA THR A 135 -0.89 -13.40 6.07
C THR A 135 -0.59 -12.06 5.40
N ALA A 136 -1.33 -11.01 5.74
CA ALA A 136 -1.09 -9.67 5.21
C ALA A 136 0.32 -9.16 5.55
N LEU A 137 0.73 -9.28 6.82
CA LEU A 137 2.06 -8.86 7.26
C LEU A 137 3.19 -9.59 6.52
N LEU A 138 3.08 -10.92 6.39
CA LEU A 138 4.07 -11.72 5.67
C LEU A 138 4.14 -11.35 4.18
N LEU A 139 2.98 -11.18 3.53
CA LEU A 139 2.93 -10.80 2.11
C LEU A 139 3.48 -9.39 1.90
N TYR A 140 3.17 -8.42 2.77
CA TYR A 140 3.72 -7.07 2.67
C TYR A 140 5.25 -7.05 2.81
N CYS A 141 5.79 -7.76 3.80
CA CYS A 141 7.25 -7.88 3.98
C CYS A 141 7.91 -8.57 2.78
N LEU A 142 7.32 -9.66 2.29
CA LEU A 142 7.82 -10.39 1.13
C LEU A 142 7.79 -9.51 -0.13
N PHE A 143 6.67 -8.86 -0.41
CA PHE A 143 6.51 -8.03 -1.60
C PHE A 143 7.42 -6.81 -1.58
N ALA A 144 7.57 -6.14 -0.43
CA ALA A 144 8.53 -5.06 -0.26
C ALA A 144 9.98 -5.54 -0.48
N GLY A 145 10.33 -6.72 0.04
CA GLY A 145 11.65 -7.33 -0.15
C GLY A 145 11.94 -7.67 -1.63
N VAL A 146 10.99 -8.28 -2.32
CA VAL A 146 11.11 -8.60 -3.75
C VAL A 146 11.18 -7.32 -4.59
N ALA A 147 10.33 -6.34 -4.33
CA ALA A 147 10.35 -5.05 -5.01
C ALA A 147 11.70 -4.35 -4.82
N GLY A 148 12.22 -4.29 -3.58
CA GLY A 148 13.52 -3.69 -3.30
C GLY A 148 14.69 -4.44 -3.92
N TRP A 149 14.62 -5.76 -4.07
CA TRP A 149 15.63 -6.53 -4.80
C TRP A 149 15.59 -6.28 -6.32
N LEU A 150 14.39 -6.22 -6.90
CA LEU A 150 14.20 -5.90 -8.32
C LEU A 150 14.59 -4.46 -8.66
N ASP A 151 14.37 -3.53 -7.72
CA ASP A 151 14.77 -2.13 -7.85
C ASP A 151 16.29 -1.99 -8.02
N ARG A 152 17.09 -2.80 -7.30
CA ARG A 152 18.56 -2.84 -7.48
C ARG A 152 19.01 -3.33 -8.87
N GLN A 153 18.11 -3.90 -9.68
CA GLN A 153 18.37 -4.30 -11.06
C GLN A 153 18.02 -3.20 -12.07
N ARG A 154 17.67 -2.01 -11.57
CA ARG A 154 17.29 -0.83 -12.34
C ARG A 154 18.01 0.41 -11.78
N SER A 155 18.12 1.46 -12.58
CA SER A 155 18.82 2.72 -12.27
C SER A 155 17.98 3.94 -12.59
#